data_AF-A0A0N7JZS2-F1
#
_entry.id   AF-A0A0N7JZS2-F1
#
_cell.length_a   1.000
_cell.length_b   1.000
_cell.length_c   1.000
_cell.angle_alpha   90.00
_cell.angle_beta   90.00
_cell.angle_gamma   90.00
#
_symmetry.space_group_name_H-M   'P 1'
#
loop_
_entity.id
_entity.type
_entity.pdbx_description
1 polymer ?
#
loop_
_entity_poly.entity_id
_entity_poly.type
_entity_poly.pdbx_seq_one_letter_code
_entity_poly.pdbx_strand_id
1 'polypeptide(L)'
;MTVVRLLGPPRASGVPAVRGRKPWALLALLLCSTGPVPRCRAVELLFPDTDDPAAALRWTLSRARRATGGAVRIGGDPLRAEPADGVAVDVLDVLAGRPPDRWPVVEATLPLLEGAEPDVPEYAAWLHGRRLELARSGLRMQQARRDLPCAPAGRGAVRELVRVAEEVLADALTLADALDDARRVPLTTRGVAAARARLGDPGGAAETLRRACATLVADTDVCCPIELHPRDARCAVTADHAPATTAGSHPPAARYGSSTSSASPAGRNPARR
;
A
#
# COMPACT_ATOMS: atom_id res chain seq x y z
N MET A 1 -3.87 20.86 -17.67
CA MET A 1 -4.38 19.48 -17.80
C MET A 1 -5.11 19.10 -16.52
N THR A 2 -6.34 18.60 -16.63
CA THR A 2 -7.22 18.42 -15.46
C THR A 2 -7.37 16.95 -15.10
N VAL A 3 -7.21 16.66 -13.81
CA VAL A 3 -7.45 15.34 -13.22
C VAL A 3 -8.46 15.51 -12.10
N VAL A 4 -9.50 14.69 -12.10
CA VAL A 4 -10.45 14.57 -11.00
C VAL A 4 -10.09 13.32 -10.21
N ARG A 5 -9.82 13.53 -8.92
CA ARG A 5 -9.44 12.49 -7.97
C ARG A 5 -10.62 12.21 -7.04
N LEU A 6 -11.07 10.96 -7.01
CA LEU A 6 -12.07 10.45 -6.08
C LEU A 6 -11.53 9.29 -5.22
N LEU A 7 -10.39 8.70 -5.60
CA LEU A 7 -9.65 7.76 -4.77
C LEU A 7 -8.78 8.55 -3.79
N GLY A 8 -8.97 8.30 -2.49
CA GLY A 8 -8.46 9.15 -1.41
C GLY A 8 -9.32 10.42 -1.21
N PRO A 9 -8.73 11.49 -0.63
CA PRO A 9 -9.43 12.75 -0.44
C PRO A 9 -9.80 13.41 -1.78
N PRO A 10 -11.09 13.71 -2.02
CA PRO A 10 -11.57 14.10 -3.34
C PRO A 10 -11.13 15.53 -3.69
N ARG A 11 -10.66 15.71 -4.93
CA ARG A 11 -10.10 16.98 -5.43
C ARG A 11 -10.12 17.02 -6.95
N ALA A 12 -10.17 18.22 -7.52
CA ALA A 12 -9.97 18.45 -8.95
C ALA A 12 -8.78 19.39 -9.16
N SER A 13 -7.88 19.03 -10.07
CA SER A 13 -6.70 19.85 -10.38
C SER A 13 -7.10 21.19 -11.01
N GLY A 14 -6.48 22.28 -10.57
CA GLY A 14 -6.76 23.63 -11.09
C GLY A 14 -8.08 24.24 -10.64
N VAL A 15 -8.79 23.62 -9.68
CA VAL A 15 -10.04 24.14 -9.13
C VAL A 15 -9.86 24.37 -7.63
N PRO A 16 -10.32 25.51 -7.07
CA PRO A 16 -10.30 25.72 -5.63
C PRO A 16 -11.03 24.61 -4.88
N ALA A 17 -10.54 24.27 -3.68
CA ALA A 17 -11.17 23.24 -2.85
C ALA A 17 -12.63 23.61 -2.56
N VAL A 18 -13.56 22.81 -3.09
CA VAL A 18 -14.99 23.00 -2.84
C VAL A 18 -15.36 22.30 -1.54
N ARG A 19 -15.86 23.09 -0.58
CA ARG A 19 -16.39 22.57 0.68
C ARG A 19 -17.66 21.75 0.47
N GLY A 20 -17.81 20.71 1.28
CA GLY A 20 -19.01 19.89 1.37
C GLY A 20 -18.81 18.48 0.81
N ARG A 21 -19.37 17.50 1.52
CA ARG A 21 -19.22 16.07 1.23
C ARG A 21 -20.18 15.60 0.12
N LYS A 22 -21.43 16.07 0.15
CA LYS A 22 -22.49 15.67 -0.79
C LYS A 22 -22.20 15.95 -2.28
N PRO A 23 -21.54 17.05 -2.70
CA PRO A 23 -21.16 17.24 -4.11
C PRO A 23 -20.20 16.16 -4.64
N TRP A 24 -19.19 15.78 -3.85
CA TRP A 24 -18.26 14.71 -4.20
C TRP A 24 -18.92 13.34 -4.14
N ALA A 25 -19.81 13.13 -3.15
CA ALA A 25 -20.63 11.93 -3.05
C ALA A 25 -21.54 11.73 -4.28
N LEU A 26 -22.24 12.78 -4.71
CA LEU A 26 -23.03 12.74 -5.94
C LEU A 26 -22.16 12.42 -7.15
N LEU A 27 -20.99 13.04 -7.27
CA LEU A 27 -20.08 12.79 -8.39
C LEU A 27 -19.61 11.33 -8.42
N ALA A 28 -19.22 10.78 -7.27
CA ALA A 28 -18.84 9.38 -7.14
C ALA A 28 -20.00 8.44 -7.47
N LEU A 29 -21.23 8.73 -7.00
CA LEU A 29 -22.41 7.95 -7.33
C LEU A 29 -22.63 7.87 -8.84
N LEU A 30 -22.54 9.00 -9.55
CA LEU A 30 -22.80 9.06 -10.99
C LEU A 30 -21.70 8.39 -11.80
N LEU A 31 -20.43 8.60 -11.46
CA LEU A 31 -19.29 8.07 -12.23
C LEU A 31 -19.03 6.60 -11.97
N CYS A 32 -19.39 6.10 -10.78
CA CYS A 32 -19.19 4.70 -10.42
C CYS A 32 -20.42 3.83 -10.70
N SER A 33 -21.55 4.40 -11.13
CA SER A 33 -22.72 3.61 -11.51
C SER A 33 -22.56 3.03 -12.92
N THR A 34 -23.06 1.82 -13.15
CA THR A 34 -22.99 1.13 -14.45
C THR A 34 -23.86 1.77 -15.55
N GLY A 35 -24.67 2.76 -15.19
CA GLY A 35 -25.54 3.48 -16.12
C GLY A 35 -26.07 4.78 -15.50
N PRO A 36 -27.01 5.45 -16.19
CA PRO A 36 -27.64 6.67 -15.71
C PRO A 36 -28.35 6.45 -14.37
N VAL A 37 -28.24 7.40 -13.46
CA VAL A 37 -28.83 7.31 -12.11
C VAL A 37 -30.14 8.12 -12.09
N PRO A 38 -31.30 7.49 -11.84
CA PRO A 38 -32.55 8.22 -11.67
C PRO A 38 -32.44 9.29 -10.58
N ARG A 39 -33.09 10.44 -10.77
CA ARG A 39 -33.06 11.52 -9.77
C ARG A 39 -33.61 11.08 -8.41
N CYS A 40 -34.69 10.29 -8.41
CA CYS A 40 -35.26 9.72 -7.18
C CYS A 40 -34.22 8.89 -6.41
N ARG A 41 -33.43 8.07 -7.11
CA ARG A 41 -32.39 7.26 -6.47
C ARG A 41 -31.28 8.12 -5.85
N ALA A 42 -30.88 9.19 -6.52
CA ALA A 42 -29.90 10.14 -5.97
C ALA A 42 -30.46 10.89 -4.75
N VAL A 43 -31.76 11.21 -4.76
CA VAL A 43 -32.48 11.82 -3.63
C VAL A 43 -32.47 10.89 -2.42
N GLU A 44 -32.96 9.66 -2.59
CA GLU A 44 -33.04 8.65 -1.53
C GLU A 44 -31.68 8.39 -0.88
N LEU A 45 -30.61 8.32 -1.69
CA LEU A 45 -29.28 8.03 -1.18
C LEU A 45 -28.61 9.19 -0.45
N LEU A 46 -28.91 10.44 -0.79
CA LEU A 46 -28.12 11.60 -0.32
C LEU A 46 -28.92 12.59 0.53
N PHE A 47 -30.24 12.53 0.50
CA PHE A 47 -31.13 13.51 1.11
C PHE A 47 -32.37 12.87 1.76
N PRO A 48 -32.24 11.76 2.54
CA PRO A 48 -33.42 11.13 3.16
C PRO A 48 -34.12 12.06 4.16
N ASP A 49 -33.37 12.87 4.91
CA ASP A 49 -33.88 13.71 5.99
C ASP A 49 -34.07 15.20 5.60
N THR A 50 -34.34 15.49 4.32
CA THR A 50 -34.47 16.88 3.84
C THR A 50 -35.92 17.20 3.50
N ASP A 51 -36.43 18.36 3.95
CA ASP A 51 -37.80 18.80 3.68
C ASP A 51 -38.10 18.98 2.18
N ASP A 52 -37.12 19.48 1.41
CA ASP A 52 -37.17 19.58 -0.05
C ASP A 52 -35.95 18.88 -0.70
N PRO A 53 -35.99 17.54 -0.86
CA PRO A 53 -34.88 16.80 -1.43
C PRO A 53 -34.60 17.16 -2.89
N ALA A 54 -35.61 17.61 -3.63
CA ALA A 54 -35.46 18.00 -5.04
C ALA A 54 -34.67 19.31 -5.17
N ALA A 55 -34.96 20.32 -4.34
CA ALA A 55 -34.16 21.53 -4.26
C ALA A 55 -32.74 21.24 -3.79
N ALA A 56 -32.56 20.37 -2.79
CA ALA A 56 -31.26 19.96 -2.30
C ALA A 56 -30.41 19.27 -3.38
N LEU A 57 -31.04 18.40 -4.20
CA LEU A 57 -30.38 17.78 -5.35
C LEU A 57 -29.99 18.83 -6.40
N ARG A 58 -30.88 19.77 -6.76
CA ARG A 58 -30.58 20.84 -7.72
C ARG A 58 -29.39 21.69 -7.27
N TRP A 59 -29.35 22.07 -5.98
CA TRP A 59 -28.24 22.82 -5.40
C TRP A 59 -26.94 22.01 -5.41
N THR A 60 -27.01 20.73 -5.02
CA THR A 60 -25.84 19.84 -4.98
C THR A 60 -25.26 19.59 -6.37
N LEU A 61 -26.09 19.45 -7.40
CA LEU A 61 -25.66 19.40 -8.80
C LEU A 61 -24.88 20.65 -9.22
N SER A 62 -25.37 21.84 -8.85
CA SER A 62 -24.65 23.11 -9.08
C SER A 62 -23.29 23.14 -8.36
N ARG A 63 -23.23 22.63 -7.12
CA ARG A 63 -21.97 22.52 -6.37
C ARG A 63 -21.02 21.49 -6.98
N ALA A 64 -21.51 20.35 -7.46
CA ALA A 64 -20.68 19.31 -8.09
C ALA A 64 -20.05 19.77 -9.40
N ARG A 65 -20.79 20.52 -10.23
CA ARG A 65 -20.24 21.16 -11.44
C ARG A 65 -19.13 22.16 -11.11
N ARG A 66 -19.31 22.94 -10.04
CA ARG A 66 -18.27 23.87 -9.54
C ARG A 66 -17.06 23.13 -8.97
N ALA A 67 -17.26 22.02 -8.25
CA ALA A 67 -16.20 21.20 -7.67
C ALA A 67 -15.24 20.62 -8.70
N THR A 68 -15.72 20.40 -9.93
CA THR A 68 -14.90 19.91 -11.05
C THR A 68 -14.46 21.04 -11.99
N GLY A 69 -14.88 22.29 -11.77
CA GLY A 69 -14.57 23.40 -12.68
C GLY A 69 -15.07 23.16 -14.12
N GLY A 70 -16.14 22.38 -14.29
CA GLY A 70 -16.63 21.97 -15.61
C GLY A 70 -15.90 20.78 -16.25
N ALA A 71 -14.91 20.17 -15.57
CA ALA A 71 -14.19 19.00 -16.06
C ALA A 71 -15.08 17.75 -16.20
N VAL A 72 -16.23 17.73 -15.52
CA VAL A 72 -17.26 16.70 -15.68
C VAL A 72 -18.60 17.37 -16.02
N ARG A 73 -19.18 17.00 -17.15
CA ARG A 73 -20.52 17.40 -17.58
C ARG A 73 -21.54 16.56 -16.81
N ILE A 74 -22.34 17.21 -15.96
CA ILE A 74 -23.33 16.56 -15.09
C ILE A 74 -24.73 17.09 -15.42
N GLY A 75 -25.67 16.21 -15.74
CA GLY A 75 -27.05 16.63 -16.07
C GLY A 75 -27.95 15.48 -16.52
N GLY A 76 -29.11 15.83 -17.08
CA GLY A 76 -30.11 14.88 -17.57
C GLY A 76 -31.12 14.42 -16.52
N ASP A 77 -32.14 13.71 -16.98
CA ASP A 77 -33.04 12.88 -16.16
C ASP A 77 -33.35 11.60 -16.96
N PRO A 78 -32.75 10.45 -16.63
CA PRO A 78 -31.86 10.17 -15.49
C PRO A 78 -30.52 10.94 -15.54
N LEU A 79 -29.89 11.11 -14.38
CA LEU A 79 -28.61 11.82 -14.23
C LEU A 79 -27.47 11.05 -14.89
N ARG A 80 -26.64 11.77 -15.63
CA ARG A 80 -25.41 11.30 -16.27
C ARG A 80 -24.24 12.20 -15.85
N ALA A 81 -23.06 11.60 -15.78
CA ALA A 81 -21.79 12.30 -15.58
C ALA A 81 -20.80 11.82 -16.63
N GLU A 82 -20.30 12.75 -17.43
CA GLU A 82 -19.35 12.48 -18.50
C GLU A 82 -18.14 13.40 -18.35
N PRO A 83 -16.91 12.87 -18.26
CA PRO A 83 -15.71 13.68 -18.32
C PRO A 83 -15.67 14.49 -19.63
N ALA A 84 -15.17 15.73 -19.58
CA ALA A 84 -14.84 16.47 -20.78
C ALA A 84 -13.62 15.85 -21.49
N ASP A 85 -13.45 16.17 -22.78
CA ASP A 85 -12.33 15.64 -23.56
C ASP A 85 -10.99 15.99 -22.93
N GLY A 86 -10.12 14.98 -22.83
CA GLY A 86 -8.83 15.14 -22.20
C GLY A 86 -8.89 15.41 -20.69
N VAL A 87 -9.97 15.09 -19.98
CA VAL A 87 -10.01 15.01 -18.51
C VAL A 87 -9.80 13.57 -18.07
N ALA A 88 -8.88 13.34 -17.13
CA ALA A 88 -8.73 12.03 -16.50
C ALA A 88 -9.54 12.00 -15.19
N VAL A 89 -10.23 10.88 -14.96
CA VAL A 89 -10.93 10.60 -13.71
C VAL A 89 -10.45 9.26 -13.21
N ASP A 90 -9.83 9.26 -12.03
CA ASP A 90 -9.13 8.09 -11.49
C ASP A 90 -10.00 6.84 -11.36
N VAL A 91 -11.23 6.98 -10.83
CA VAL A 91 -12.16 5.86 -10.70
C VAL A 91 -12.57 5.27 -12.05
N LEU A 92 -12.66 6.07 -13.11
CA LEU A 92 -13.03 5.56 -14.43
C LEU A 92 -11.88 4.78 -15.07
N ASP A 93 -10.63 5.18 -14.81
CA ASP A 93 -9.45 4.42 -15.25
C ASP A 93 -9.39 3.08 -14.50
N VAL A 94 -9.65 3.08 -13.19
CA VAL A 94 -9.70 1.86 -12.37
C VAL A 94 -10.81 0.91 -12.83
N LEU A 95 -12.03 1.42 -13.01
CA LEU A 95 -13.17 0.59 -13.43
C LEU A 95 -12.97 0.01 -14.83
N ALA A 96 -12.32 0.76 -15.73
CA ALA A 96 -12.03 0.29 -17.09
C ALA A 96 -10.74 -0.54 -17.20
N GLY A 97 -9.96 -0.69 -16.11
CA GLY A 97 -8.67 -1.35 -16.14
C GLY A 97 -7.62 -0.66 -17.03
N ARG A 98 -7.78 0.64 -17.30
CA ARG A 98 -6.85 1.40 -18.14
C ARG A 98 -5.67 1.91 -17.31
N PRO A 99 -4.42 1.75 -17.76
CA PRO A 99 -3.28 2.30 -17.05
C PRO A 99 -3.38 3.83 -16.96
N PRO A 100 -3.15 4.43 -15.80
CA PRO A 100 -3.31 5.86 -15.63
C PRO A 100 -2.07 6.62 -16.12
N ASP A 101 -2.28 7.62 -16.98
CA ASP A 101 -1.20 8.48 -17.49
C ASP A 101 -0.98 9.75 -16.65
N ARG A 102 -1.96 10.09 -15.79
CA ARG A 102 -2.03 11.41 -15.11
C ARG A 102 -2.14 11.34 -13.61
N TRP A 103 -2.05 10.14 -13.04
CA TRP A 103 -2.04 9.94 -11.60
C TRP A 103 -1.32 8.62 -11.25
N PRO A 104 -0.73 8.49 -10.05
CA PRO A 104 0.11 7.33 -9.74
C PRO A 104 -0.70 6.05 -9.55
N VAL A 105 -0.37 4.97 -10.27
CA VAL A 105 -1.05 3.66 -10.14
C VAL A 105 -1.10 3.14 -8.69
N VAL A 106 -0.12 3.51 -7.86
CA VAL A 106 -0.04 3.08 -6.46
C VAL A 106 -1.23 3.61 -5.65
N GLU A 107 -1.81 4.72 -6.10
CA GLU A 107 -3.01 5.31 -5.50
C GLU A 107 -4.31 4.62 -5.95
N ALA A 108 -4.26 3.59 -6.82
CA ALA A 108 -5.45 2.92 -7.36
C ALA A 108 -6.24 2.14 -6.31
N THR A 109 -5.63 1.87 -5.16
CA THR A 109 -6.20 1.14 -4.02
C THR A 109 -6.64 2.06 -2.89
N LEU A 110 -6.51 3.39 -3.04
CA LEU A 110 -7.00 4.32 -2.01
C LEU A 110 -8.52 4.24 -1.87
N PRO A 111 -9.08 4.42 -0.65
CA PRO A 111 -10.52 4.39 -0.45
C PRO A 111 -11.25 5.47 -1.25
N LEU A 112 -12.34 5.12 -1.92
CA LEU A 112 -13.22 6.09 -2.58
C LEU A 112 -13.76 7.11 -1.57
N LEU A 113 -13.56 8.41 -1.81
CA LEU A 113 -14.02 9.52 -0.95
C LEU A 113 -13.47 9.50 0.48
N GLU A 114 -12.20 9.12 0.65
CA GLU A 114 -11.56 9.12 1.98
C GLU A 114 -11.67 10.49 2.66
N GLY A 115 -12.26 10.54 3.85
CA GLY A 115 -12.43 11.75 4.65
C GLY A 115 -13.52 12.71 4.16
N ALA A 116 -14.27 12.34 3.12
CA ALA A 116 -15.36 13.13 2.54
C ALA A 116 -16.67 12.35 2.45
N GLU A 117 -16.87 11.36 3.32
CA GLU A 117 -18.05 10.51 3.38
C GLU A 117 -19.28 11.31 3.87
N PRO A 118 -20.39 11.34 3.10
CA PRO A 118 -21.61 11.93 3.61
C PRO A 118 -22.15 11.09 4.77
N ASP A 119 -22.68 11.78 5.78
CA ASP A 119 -23.28 11.15 6.94
C ASP A 119 -24.72 10.73 6.61
N VAL A 120 -24.85 9.71 5.76
CA VAL A 120 -26.12 9.14 5.29
C VAL A 120 -25.99 7.62 5.21
N PRO A 121 -26.73 6.84 6.03
CA PRO A 121 -26.56 5.39 6.12
C PRO A 121 -26.71 4.63 4.80
N GLU A 122 -27.70 5.00 3.98
CA GLU A 122 -27.98 4.37 2.69
C GLU A 122 -26.83 4.59 1.71
N TYR A 123 -26.23 5.79 1.74
CA TYR A 123 -25.02 6.06 0.96
C TYR A 123 -23.82 5.30 1.50
N ALA A 124 -23.67 5.20 2.82
CA ALA A 124 -22.55 4.48 3.44
C ALA A 124 -22.54 3.00 3.03
N ALA A 125 -23.71 2.35 2.98
CA ALA A 125 -23.85 0.98 2.50
C ALA A 125 -23.44 0.83 1.02
N TRP A 126 -23.91 1.74 0.15
CA TRP A 126 -23.49 1.76 -1.25
C TRP A 126 -21.99 2.01 -1.41
N LEU A 127 -21.45 2.98 -0.66
CA LEU A 127 -20.04 3.37 -0.68
C LEU A 127 -19.15 2.20 -0.26
N HIS A 128 -19.55 1.44 0.76
CA HIS A 128 -18.82 0.26 1.22
C HIS A 128 -18.68 -0.79 0.11
N GLY A 129 -19.80 -1.17 -0.54
CA GLY A 129 -19.77 -2.11 -1.66
C GLY A 129 -18.89 -1.60 -2.81
N ARG A 130 -19.01 -0.31 -3.14
CA ARG A 130 -18.21 0.30 -4.21
C ARG A 130 -16.72 0.38 -3.89
N ARG A 131 -16.34 0.63 -2.63
CA ARG A 131 -14.94 0.61 -2.16
C ARG A 131 -14.32 -0.77 -2.32
N LEU A 132 -15.04 -1.84 -1.97
CA LEU A 132 -14.56 -3.21 -2.15
C LEU A 132 -14.31 -3.54 -3.63
N GLU A 133 -15.23 -3.15 -4.51
CA GLU A 133 -15.10 -3.36 -5.96
C GLU A 133 -13.91 -2.58 -6.56
N LEU A 134 -13.78 -1.31 -6.20
CA LEU A 134 -12.67 -0.46 -6.65
C LEU A 134 -11.33 -0.95 -6.12
N ALA A 135 -11.25 -1.38 -4.86
CA ALA A 135 -10.02 -1.95 -4.29
C ALA A 135 -9.57 -3.19 -5.06
N ARG A 136 -10.49 -4.11 -5.39
CA ARG A 136 -10.18 -5.29 -6.23
C ARG A 136 -9.70 -4.90 -7.62
N SER A 137 -10.33 -3.91 -8.24
CA SER A 137 -9.95 -3.44 -9.58
C SER A 137 -8.62 -2.69 -9.58
N GLY A 138 -8.35 -1.89 -8.55
CA GLY A 138 -7.08 -1.22 -8.32
C GLY A 138 -5.93 -2.19 -8.09
N LEU A 139 -6.15 -3.27 -7.33
CA LEU A 139 -5.16 -4.34 -7.16
C LEU A 139 -4.83 -5.03 -8.48
N ARG A 140 -5.85 -5.39 -9.28
CA ARG A 140 -5.64 -5.97 -10.62
C ARG A 140 -4.83 -5.05 -11.53
N MET A 141 -5.13 -3.75 -11.51
CA MET A 141 -4.37 -2.74 -12.26
C MET A 141 -2.90 -2.66 -11.80
N GLN A 142 -2.66 -2.65 -10.49
CA GLN A 142 -1.29 -2.61 -9.95
C GLN A 142 -0.51 -3.88 -10.30
N GLN A 143 -1.16 -5.04 -10.26
CA GLN A 143 -0.59 -6.33 -10.68
C GLN A 143 -0.24 -6.31 -12.17
N ALA A 144 -1.18 -5.92 -13.04
CA ALA A 144 -0.94 -5.83 -14.48
C ALA A 144 0.24 -4.90 -14.81
N ARG A 145 0.45 -3.81 -14.06
CA ARG A 145 1.62 -2.94 -14.23
C ARG A 145 2.92 -3.60 -13.77
N ARG A 146 2.89 -4.41 -12.71
CA ARG A 146 4.06 -5.17 -12.24
C ARG A 146 4.45 -6.28 -13.20
N ASP A 147 3.46 -6.92 -13.81
CA ASP A 147 3.66 -8.04 -14.73
C ASP A 147 4.04 -7.56 -16.14
N LEU A 148 3.85 -6.26 -16.43
CA LEU A 148 4.38 -5.67 -17.66
C LEU A 148 5.91 -5.82 -17.65
N PRO A 149 6.51 -6.49 -18.66
CA PRO A 149 7.94 -6.60 -18.75
C PRO A 149 8.52 -5.19 -18.71
N CYS A 150 9.32 -4.91 -17.69
CA CYS A 150 10.10 -3.68 -17.68
C CYS A 150 10.94 -3.75 -18.96
N ALA A 151 10.76 -2.80 -19.90
CA ALA A 151 11.73 -2.61 -20.97
C ALA A 151 13.10 -2.62 -20.28
N PRO A 152 14.06 -3.45 -20.70
CA PRO A 152 15.27 -3.69 -19.92
C PRO A 152 15.90 -2.35 -19.65
N ALA A 153 15.71 -1.85 -18.43
CA ALA A 153 16.38 -0.68 -17.96
C ALA A 153 17.85 -1.04 -18.11
N GLY A 154 18.59 -0.26 -18.92
CA GLY A 154 20.00 -0.51 -19.11
C GLY A 154 20.64 -0.67 -17.73
N ARG A 155 21.54 -1.64 -17.55
CA ARG A 155 22.10 -2.00 -16.23
C ARG A 155 22.52 -0.79 -15.38
N GLY A 156 22.89 0.33 -16.00
CA GLY A 156 23.13 1.62 -15.34
C GLY A 156 21.91 2.27 -14.67
N ALA A 157 20.73 2.28 -15.30
CA ALA A 157 19.51 2.84 -14.72
C ALA A 157 19.03 2.04 -13.50
N VAL A 158 19.23 0.72 -13.50
CA VAL A 158 18.87 -0.12 -12.35
C VAL A 158 19.86 0.02 -11.20
N ARG A 159 21.17 0.15 -11.51
CA ARG A 159 22.18 0.51 -10.50
C ARG A 159 21.89 1.85 -9.85
N GLU A 160 21.48 2.84 -10.64
CA GLU A 160 21.15 4.17 -10.13
C GLU A 160 19.91 4.15 -9.24
N LEU A 161 18.85 3.43 -9.63
CA LEU A 161 17.68 3.26 -8.77
C LEU A 161 18.00 2.55 -7.45
N VAL A 162 18.90 1.58 -7.46
CA VAL A 162 19.37 0.91 -6.23
C VAL A 162 20.23 1.83 -5.38
N ARG A 163 21.13 2.62 -5.98
CA ARG A 163 21.88 3.65 -5.25
C ARG A 163 20.96 4.66 -4.57
N VAL A 164 19.96 5.17 -5.29
CA VAL A 164 18.96 6.10 -4.73
C VAL A 164 18.14 5.45 -3.62
N ALA A 165 17.74 4.17 -3.79
CA ALA A 165 17.04 3.44 -2.75
C ALA A 165 17.90 3.21 -1.49
N GLU A 166 19.21 3.03 -1.65
CA GLU A 166 20.16 2.91 -0.54
C GLU A 166 20.37 4.22 0.20
N GLU A 167 20.47 5.34 -0.51
CA GLU A 167 20.56 6.69 0.08
C GLU A 167 19.29 7.00 0.88
N VAL A 168 18.11 6.79 0.28
CA VAL A 168 16.82 6.95 0.97
C VAL A 168 16.69 6.03 2.18
N LEU A 169 17.23 4.81 2.10
CA LEU A 169 17.25 3.88 3.23
C LEU A 169 18.18 4.39 4.34
N ALA A 170 19.40 4.82 4.02
CA ALA A 170 20.35 5.34 5.02
C ALA A 170 19.80 6.57 5.75
N ASP A 171 19.12 7.46 5.01
CA ASP A 171 18.43 8.62 5.57
C ASP A 171 17.25 8.19 6.46
N ALA A 172 16.45 7.21 6.01
CA ALA A 172 15.34 6.67 6.80
C ALA A 172 15.81 5.94 8.07
N LEU A 173 16.96 5.26 8.04
CA LEU A 173 17.57 4.62 9.21
C LEU A 173 18.05 5.68 10.22
N THR A 174 18.70 6.73 9.73
CA THR A 174 19.14 7.87 10.56
C THR A 174 17.93 8.56 11.22
N LEU A 175 16.82 8.67 10.48
CA LEU A 175 15.57 9.24 11.01
C LEU A 175 14.84 8.28 11.97
N ALA A 176 14.91 6.96 11.74
CA ALA A 176 14.30 5.95 12.60
C ALA A 176 15.04 5.84 13.95
N ASP A 177 16.38 5.93 13.96
CA ASP A 177 17.18 6.04 15.18
C ASP A 177 16.80 7.29 16.01
N ALA A 178 16.40 8.38 15.33
CA ALA A 178 15.93 9.60 15.98
C ALA A 178 14.47 9.50 16.49
N LEU A 179 13.69 8.54 16.02
CA LEU A 179 12.24 8.43 16.26
C LEU A 179 11.81 7.16 17.01
N ASP A 180 12.74 6.26 17.36
CA ASP A 180 12.51 5.02 18.10
C ASP A 180 11.45 4.08 17.44
N ASP A 181 11.38 4.08 16.10
CA ASP A 181 10.44 3.25 15.33
C ASP A 181 11.14 2.00 14.75
N ALA A 182 11.53 1.08 15.64
CA ALA A 182 12.27 -0.15 15.34
C ALA A 182 11.59 -1.09 14.32
N ARG A 183 10.29 -0.90 14.02
CA ARG A 183 9.51 -1.81 13.17
C ARG A 183 9.74 -1.62 11.67
N ARG A 184 10.12 -0.42 11.22
CA ARG A 184 10.21 -0.09 9.78
C ARG A 184 11.58 -0.40 9.17
N VAL A 185 12.62 -0.43 9.99
CA VAL A 185 14.02 -0.71 9.63
C VAL A 185 14.22 -2.08 8.95
N PRO A 186 13.63 -3.19 9.44
CA PRO A 186 14.01 -4.53 8.95
C PRO A 186 13.30 -4.91 7.64
N LEU A 187 12.07 -4.42 7.44
CA LEU A 187 11.29 -4.65 6.23
C LEU A 187 11.88 -3.91 5.02
N THR A 188 12.33 -2.67 5.23
CA THR A 188 12.95 -1.84 4.19
C THR A 188 14.34 -2.36 3.81
N THR A 189 15.17 -2.73 4.80
CA THR A 189 16.47 -3.39 4.58
C THR A 189 16.35 -4.66 3.75
N ARG A 190 15.37 -5.53 4.05
CA ARG A 190 15.10 -6.76 3.28
C ARG A 190 14.80 -6.47 1.82
N GLY A 191 14.01 -5.43 1.54
CA GLY A 191 13.66 -5.01 0.18
C GLY A 191 14.89 -4.60 -0.64
N VAL A 192 15.79 -3.81 -0.06
CA VAL A 192 17.03 -3.35 -0.72
C VAL A 192 17.98 -4.51 -0.99
N ALA A 193 18.18 -5.41 -0.02
CA ALA A 193 19.04 -6.58 -0.21
C ALA A 193 18.52 -7.52 -1.32
N ALA A 194 17.20 -7.74 -1.37
CA ALA A 194 16.58 -8.52 -2.45
C ALA A 194 16.76 -7.88 -3.83
N ALA A 195 16.74 -6.54 -3.91
CA ALA A 195 17.01 -5.82 -5.15
C ALA A 195 18.47 -5.98 -5.59
N ARG A 196 19.45 -5.82 -4.68
CA ARG A 196 20.88 -6.01 -4.96
C ARG A 196 21.19 -7.42 -5.48
N ALA A 197 20.66 -8.45 -4.84
CA ALA A 197 20.84 -9.84 -5.27
C ALA A 197 20.32 -10.06 -6.70
N ARG A 198 19.14 -9.53 -7.04
CA ARG A 198 18.57 -9.59 -8.40
C ARG A 198 19.39 -8.84 -9.46
N LEU A 199 20.29 -7.94 -9.04
CA LEU A 199 21.21 -7.21 -9.92
C LEU A 199 22.60 -7.85 -10.02
N GLY A 200 22.78 -9.03 -9.44
CA GLY A 200 24.05 -9.73 -9.44
C GLY A 200 25.05 -9.16 -8.43
N ASP A 201 24.60 -8.44 -7.40
CA ASP A 201 25.41 -8.03 -6.25
C ASP A 201 24.97 -8.74 -4.95
N PRO A 202 25.18 -10.07 -4.84
CA PRO A 202 24.86 -10.81 -3.63
C PRO A 202 25.78 -10.43 -2.46
N GLY A 203 26.99 -9.93 -2.72
CA GLY A 203 27.93 -9.48 -1.70
C GLY A 203 27.42 -8.23 -0.98
N GLY A 204 27.00 -7.22 -1.75
CA GLY A 204 26.37 -6.02 -1.20
C GLY A 204 25.03 -6.33 -0.52
N ALA A 205 24.23 -7.26 -1.05
CA ALA A 205 23.01 -7.72 -0.38
C ALA A 205 23.29 -8.31 1.01
N ALA A 206 24.31 -9.18 1.12
CA ALA A 206 24.69 -9.82 2.39
C ALA A 206 25.26 -8.82 3.40
N GLU A 207 26.04 -7.82 2.95
CA GLU A 207 26.57 -6.74 3.80
C GLU A 207 25.44 -5.90 4.41
N THR A 208 24.46 -5.46 3.61
CA THR A 208 23.31 -4.67 4.07
C THR A 208 22.54 -5.39 5.16
N LEU A 209 22.26 -6.68 4.94
CA LEU A 209 21.55 -7.50 5.93
C LEU A 209 22.39 -7.73 7.19
N ARG A 210 23.72 -7.87 7.07
CA ARG A 210 24.60 -8.05 8.22
C ARG A 210 24.63 -6.80 9.10
N ARG A 211 24.72 -5.60 8.51
CA ARG A 211 24.70 -4.34 9.26
C ARG A 211 23.38 -4.16 10.01
N ALA A 212 22.25 -4.38 9.35
CA ALA A 212 20.94 -4.29 9.99
C ALA A 212 20.77 -5.28 11.14
N CYS A 213 21.22 -6.54 10.98
CA CYS A 213 21.22 -7.50 12.08
C CYS A 213 22.10 -7.06 13.26
N ALA A 214 23.24 -6.40 13.02
CA ALA A 214 24.11 -5.92 14.08
C ALA A 214 23.48 -4.77 14.87
N THR A 215 22.78 -3.85 14.18
CA THR A 215 22.04 -2.75 14.80
C THR A 215 20.87 -3.28 15.65
N LEU A 216 20.11 -4.25 15.14
CA LEU A 216 18.97 -4.83 15.87
C LEU A 216 19.39 -5.63 17.11
N VAL A 217 20.53 -6.34 17.07
CA VAL A 217 21.04 -7.12 18.22
C VAL A 217 21.53 -6.23 19.37
N ALA A 218 21.94 -5.00 19.07
CA ALA A 218 22.36 -4.03 20.09
C ALA A 218 21.17 -3.46 20.89
N ASP A 219 19.95 -3.59 20.36
CA ASP A 219 18.71 -3.10 20.96
C ASP A 219 17.94 -4.28 21.60
N THR A 220 18.18 -4.50 22.90
CA THR A 220 17.74 -5.68 23.66
C THR A 220 16.23 -5.88 23.77
N ASP A 221 15.39 -4.97 23.25
CA ASP A 221 13.94 -4.94 23.48
C ASP A 221 13.08 -5.23 22.22
N VAL A 222 13.68 -5.64 21.10
CA VAL A 222 12.92 -5.90 19.86
C VAL A 222 12.37 -7.32 19.81
N CYS A 223 11.05 -7.46 19.60
CA CYS A 223 10.36 -8.74 19.49
C CYS A 223 11.01 -9.69 18.45
N CYS A 224 11.24 -10.95 18.85
CA CYS A 224 11.77 -12.06 18.04
C CYS A 224 11.33 -12.14 16.56
N PRO A 225 10.07 -11.86 16.15
CA PRO A 225 9.66 -12.00 14.75
C PRO A 225 10.34 -11.00 13.79
N ILE A 226 10.76 -9.84 14.29
CA ILE A 226 11.32 -8.76 13.48
C ILE A 226 12.79 -9.04 13.10
N GLU A 227 13.56 -9.68 13.99
CA GLU A 227 14.91 -10.16 13.71
C GLU A 227 14.97 -11.33 12.71
N LEU A 228 13.91 -12.15 12.65
CA LEU A 228 13.87 -13.33 11.78
C LEU A 228 13.92 -12.93 10.30
N HIS A 229 13.23 -11.86 9.91
CA HIS A 229 13.14 -11.45 8.50
C HIS A 229 14.48 -11.11 7.82
N PRO A 230 15.37 -10.29 8.39
CA PRO A 230 16.68 -10.03 7.80
C PRO A 230 17.63 -11.24 7.89
N ARG A 231 17.52 -12.07 8.94
CA ARG A 231 18.32 -13.30 9.07
C ARG A 231 17.94 -14.34 8.01
N ASP A 232 16.64 -14.58 7.81
CA ASP A 232 16.13 -15.50 6.78
C ASP A 232 16.51 -15.04 5.38
N ALA A 233 16.38 -13.75 5.10
CA ALA A 233 16.78 -13.17 3.82
C ALA A 233 18.30 -13.31 3.60
N ARG A 234 19.11 -13.16 4.64
CA ARG A 234 20.56 -13.33 4.56
C ARG A 234 20.90 -14.78 4.21
N CYS A 235 20.29 -15.73 4.94
CA CYS A 235 20.48 -17.16 4.69
C CYS A 235 20.12 -17.53 3.25
N ALA A 236 18.98 -17.05 2.73
CA ALA A 236 18.55 -17.30 1.36
C ALA A 236 19.55 -16.75 0.32
N VAL A 237 19.96 -15.48 0.47
CA VAL A 237 20.93 -14.86 -0.45
C VAL A 237 22.28 -15.58 -0.41
N THR A 238 22.76 -15.98 0.76
CA THR A 238 24.02 -16.72 0.89
C THR A 238 23.94 -18.15 0.38
N ALA A 239 22.79 -18.83 0.54
CA ALA A 239 22.60 -20.20 0.06
C ALA A 239 22.54 -20.27 -1.47
N ASP A 240 21.88 -19.30 -2.11
CA ASP A 240 21.78 -19.22 -3.57
C ASP A 240 23.11 -18.87 -4.26
N HIS A 241 24.08 -18.33 -3.52
CA HIS A 241 25.34 -17.79 -4.07
C HIS A 241 26.60 -18.40 -3.43
N ALA A 242 26.47 -19.47 -2.64
CA ALA A 242 27.62 -20.23 -2.20
C ALA A 242 28.31 -20.83 -3.44
N PRO A 243 29.63 -20.64 -3.63
CA PRO A 243 30.33 -21.40 -4.66
C PRO A 243 30.16 -22.88 -4.33
N ALA A 244 29.90 -23.71 -5.34
CA ALA A 244 29.87 -25.15 -5.19
C ALA A 244 31.27 -25.62 -4.78
N THR A 245 31.58 -25.56 -3.48
CA THR A 245 32.80 -26.09 -2.92
C THR A 245 32.72 -27.60 -3.01
N THR A 246 33.61 -28.15 -3.82
CA THR A 246 33.98 -29.55 -3.97
C THR A 246 33.78 -30.37 -2.70
N ALA A 247 33.08 -31.48 -2.87
CA ALA A 247 33.03 -32.60 -1.95
C ALA A 247 34.42 -32.96 -1.43
N GLY A 248 34.59 -32.96 -0.10
CA GLY A 248 35.84 -33.34 0.54
C GLY A 248 35.73 -33.27 2.06
N SER A 249 35.54 -34.44 2.67
CA SER A 249 35.81 -34.75 4.09
C SER A 249 34.76 -34.31 5.12
N HIS A 250 33.81 -35.21 5.38
CA HIS A 250 33.08 -35.31 6.64
C HIS A 250 34.03 -35.55 7.84
N PRO A 251 33.84 -34.87 8.98
CA PRO A 251 33.94 -35.48 10.29
C PRO A 251 32.54 -35.84 10.82
N PRO A 252 32.43 -36.86 11.69
CA PRO A 252 31.16 -37.51 11.98
C PRO A 252 30.24 -36.65 12.85
N ALA A 253 28.94 -36.81 12.62
CA ALA A 253 27.86 -36.21 13.38
C ALA A 253 28.01 -36.44 14.89
N ALA A 254 28.25 -35.35 15.63
CA ALA A 254 28.05 -35.34 17.07
C ALA A 254 26.54 -35.38 17.33
N ARG A 255 26.07 -36.56 17.77
CA ARG A 255 24.75 -36.80 18.32
C ARG A 255 24.45 -35.74 19.38
N TYR A 256 23.40 -34.93 19.16
CA TYR A 256 22.73 -34.23 20.25
C TYR A 256 22.01 -35.29 21.09
N GLY A 257 22.75 -35.84 22.06
CA GLY A 257 22.20 -36.63 23.14
C GLY A 257 21.44 -35.72 24.08
N SER A 258 20.12 -35.90 24.14
CA SER A 258 19.27 -35.45 25.23
C SER A 258 19.87 -35.94 26.57
N SER A 259 20.37 -35.00 27.38
CA SER A 259 20.75 -35.26 28.77
C SER A 259 20.09 -34.22 29.66
N THR A 260 18.84 -34.53 30.05
CA THR A 260 18.28 -34.06 31.31
C THR A 260 19.09 -34.68 32.44
N SER A 261 20.01 -33.93 33.02
CA SER A 261 20.68 -34.31 34.27
C SER A 261 20.16 -33.41 35.39
N SER A 262 19.17 -33.95 36.08
CA SER A 262 18.87 -33.63 37.48
C SER A 262 20.00 -34.15 38.35
N ALA A 263 20.72 -33.27 39.04
CA ALA A 263 21.61 -33.65 40.13
C ALA A 263 21.49 -32.64 41.28
N SER A 264 20.67 -33.04 42.24
CA SER A 264 20.59 -32.53 43.60
C SER A 264 21.88 -32.89 44.37
N PRO A 265 22.42 -32.04 45.26
CA PRO A 265 23.62 -32.38 46.03
C PRO A 265 23.26 -33.23 47.25
N ALA A 266 23.78 -34.46 47.29
CA ALA A 266 23.69 -35.34 48.44
C ALA A 266 24.85 -35.12 49.41
N GLY A 267 24.55 -35.10 50.72
CA GLY A 267 25.38 -35.75 51.71
C GLY A 267 25.54 -35.02 53.05
N ARG A 268 24.80 -35.48 54.07
CA ARG A 268 25.35 -36.28 55.19
C ARG A 268 24.27 -36.63 56.22
N ASN A 269 24.11 -37.94 56.44
CA ASN A 269 23.48 -38.60 57.59
C ASN A 269 24.48 -38.58 58.79
N PRO A 270 24.12 -38.81 60.08
CA PRO A 270 23.51 -40.06 60.53
C PRO A 270 22.49 -39.97 61.68
N ALA A 271 21.79 -41.09 61.87
CA ALA A 271 20.89 -41.41 62.96
C ALA A 271 21.44 -41.16 64.39
N ARG A 272 20.54 -40.77 65.29
CA ARG A 272 20.47 -41.27 66.68
C ARG A 272 19.03 -41.21 67.20
N ARG A 273 18.66 -42.30 67.87
CA ARG A 273 17.56 -42.40 68.83
C ARG A 273 17.73 -41.42 69.98
#